data_AF-A0A835TA71-F1
#
_entry.id   AF-A0A835TA71-F1
#
_cell.length_a   1.000
_cell.length_b   1.000
_cell.length_c   1.000
_cell.angle_alpha   90.00
_cell.angle_beta   90.00
_cell.angle_gamma   90.00
#
_symmetry.space_group_name_H-M   'P 1'
#
loop_
_entity.id
_entity.type
_entity.pdbx_description
1 polymer ?
#
loop_
_entity_poly.entity_id
_entity_poly.type
_entity_poly.pdbx_seq_one_letter_code
_entity_poly.pdbx_strand_id
1 'polypeptide(L)'
;MASIRRVRALRYVAVGAALVAALSTLAALFAPSAIERALHRAIVENVVWRPDSPPEVDARYRGTPADPAGEPDYFRLWLWNLTNLEDVRRGAKPHMVEVGPLTYIKHRVKVDVWWDRRGRVAVKEWDYHTFQPQLSVALDPNDTITTLNLPLLGALELLHAYSASVPSVRPLLDVLVGVLSSWRDPQRHVDGLFARRTPAELLWGYEDLLLQRLQLLLGPAFIPSTRVQLIPNDTSAEHVRANQPSNIVDTGWRPAGLEPDGGSGGDASGAVEPGGTPAAPDPAGRRGGAGRKPRVFVNERKIWNIEREAGWSNVTSWGPNCTEKVRGTDAFQFRPGLQRNESLRVWITELFRSAVLLYKGDVELHGVRLYRFEPDPHEGDPDACHHQTIRGLANVTVPSAVGPNGNGSDANAAAHGVRLFMSLPHFCQVDPAVSAALEGVECNRDLHTTFLDVEPNTGVTMRAAKRLQLSSQLSDSARAVLEPAIAAPLLLPVFWAEEASQVSEAQAAAFRGSVYRVQRLAAALRAAVPPAAAAAAALALAAGGAAVAVARRERRQQEQEAEGEGEGGRAVGDEERGVEGSREGVVGAAASAAEVPGGGSSNGPAGLSQPLLSEAR
;
A
#
# COMPACT_ATOMS: atom_id res chain seq x y z
N MET A 1 21.32 47.86 -55.56
CA MET A 1 21.70 46.64 -54.79
C MET A 1 21.34 46.69 -53.29
N ALA A 2 21.59 47.78 -52.55
CA ALA A 2 21.45 47.79 -51.08
C ALA A 2 20.01 47.52 -50.57
N SER A 3 18.99 48.11 -51.21
CA SER A 3 17.56 47.91 -50.89
C SER A 3 17.13 46.43 -50.97
N ILE A 4 17.51 45.73 -52.03
CA ILE A 4 17.24 44.29 -52.21
C ILE A 4 17.83 43.45 -51.05
N ARG A 5 18.98 43.86 -50.50
CA ARG A 5 19.58 43.21 -49.31
C ARG A 5 18.75 43.49 -48.05
N ARG A 6 18.18 44.69 -47.87
CA ARG A 6 17.28 45.02 -46.75
C ARG A 6 15.97 44.24 -46.80
N VAL A 7 15.28 44.21 -47.94
CA VAL A 7 14.02 43.45 -48.10
C VAL A 7 14.23 41.95 -47.87
N ARG A 8 15.39 41.40 -48.27
CA ARG A 8 15.78 40.02 -47.91
C ARG A 8 16.05 39.86 -46.40
N ALA A 9 16.77 40.79 -45.77
CA ALA A 9 17.01 40.76 -44.33
C ALA A 9 15.70 40.81 -43.51
N LEU A 10 14.77 41.69 -43.86
CA LEU A 10 13.45 41.80 -43.22
C LEU A 10 12.61 40.52 -43.37
N ARG A 11 12.72 39.81 -44.51
CA ARG A 11 12.13 38.47 -44.68
C ARG A 11 12.76 37.44 -43.75
N TYR A 12 14.08 37.43 -43.58
CA TYR A 12 14.73 36.54 -42.61
C TYR A 12 14.34 36.86 -41.16
N VAL A 13 14.18 38.14 -40.80
CA VAL A 13 13.65 38.55 -39.49
C VAL A 13 12.21 38.03 -39.29
N ALA A 14 11.34 38.18 -40.29
CA ALA A 14 9.96 37.68 -40.21
C ALA A 14 9.87 36.15 -40.09
N VAL A 15 10.72 35.40 -40.82
CA VAL A 15 10.80 33.93 -40.73
C VAL A 15 11.36 33.49 -39.37
N GLY A 16 12.43 34.14 -38.89
CA GLY A 16 12.99 33.87 -37.56
C GLY A 16 11.99 34.16 -36.43
N ALA A 17 11.25 35.26 -36.54
CA ALA A 17 10.18 35.61 -35.62
C ALA A 17 9.04 34.57 -35.60
N ALA A 18 8.60 34.09 -36.77
CA ALA A 18 7.61 33.01 -36.86
C ALA A 18 8.14 31.70 -36.24
N LEU A 19 9.42 31.38 -36.43
CA LEU A 19 10.10 30.23 -35.81
C LEU A 19 10.13 30.32 -34.28
N VAL A 20 10.50 31.49 -33.74
CA VAL A 20 10.48 31.75 -32.28
C VAL A 20 9.05 31.63 -31.74
N ALA A 21 8.06 32.21 -32.42
CA ALA A 21 6.66 32.09 -32.01
C ALA A 21 6.16 30.64 -31.98
N ALA A 22 6.49 29.85 -33.01
CA ALA A 22 6.15 28.43 -33.06
C ALA A 22 6.84 27.63 -31.93
N LEU A 23 8.15 27.82 -31.72
CA LEU A 23 8.90 27.16 -30.65
C LEU A 23 8.39 27.55 -29.25
N SER A 24 8.04 28.82 -29.03
CA SER A 24 7.43 29.27 -27.78
C SER A 24 6.03 28.69 -27.57
N THR A 25 5.22 28.56 -28.63
CA THR A 25 3.90 27.93 -28.55
C THR A 25 4.00 26.43 -28.22
N LEU A 26 4.95 25.73 -28.83
CA LEU A 26 5.29 24.34 -28.50
C LEU A 26 5.80 24.20 -27.06
N ALA A 27 6.62 25.13 -26.58
CA ALA A 27 7.08 25.15 -25.19
C ALA A 27 5.91 25.37 -24.22
N ALA A 28 4.99 26.29 -24.50
CA ALA A 28 3.80 26.51 -23.68
C ALA A 28 2.91 25.25 -23.58
N LEU A 29 2.76 24.52 -24.70
CA LEU A 29 1.96 23.30 -24.79
C LEU A 29 2.61 22.10 -24.08
N PHE A 30 3.91 21.86 -24.28
CA PHE A 30 4.59 20.65 -23.83
C PHE A 30 5.33 20.78 -22.49
N ALA A 31 5.64 22.00 -22.03
CA ALA A 31 6.35 22.18 -20.76
C ALA A 31 5.58 21.63 -19.54
N PRO A 32 4.26 21.82 -19.37
CA PRO A 32 3.53 21.26 -18.23
C PRO A 32 3.73 19.74 -18.10
N SER A 33 3.50 18.99 -19.18
CA SER A 33 3.67 17.53 -19.19
C SER A 33 5.15 17.09 -19.17
N ALA A 34 6.12 17.95 -19.50
CA ALA A 34 7.53 17.67 -19.31
C ALA A 34 7.96 17.84 -17.83
N ILE A 35 7.49 18.91 -17.17
CA ILE A 35 7.70 19.18 -15.74
C ILE A 35 7.05 18.07 -14.90
N GLU A 36 5.82 17.68 -15.22
CA GLU A 36 5.08 16.63 -14.53
C GLU A 36 5.78 15.27 -14.60
N ARG A 37 6.23 14.85 -15.81
CA ARG A 37 7.05 13.63 -15.97
C ARG A 37 8.38 13.70 -15.24
N ALA A 38 9.01 14.87 -15.14
CA ALA A 38 10.25 15.06 -14.39
C ALA A 38 10.03 14.97 -12.87
N LEU A 39 8.97 15.60 -12.34
CA LEU A 39 8.56 15.53 -10.94
C LEU A 39 8.20 14.09 -10.54
N HIS A 40 7.36 13.42 -11.34
CA HIS A 40 6.95 12.04 -11.09
C HIS A 40 8.16 11.10 -11.05
N ARG A 41 9.06 11.24 -12.02
CA ARG A 41 10.32 10.49 -12.04
C ARG A 41 11.18 10.75 -10.81
N ALA A 42 11.30 12.00 -10.36
CA ALA A 42 12.06 12.35 -9.16
C ALA A 42 11.43 11.75 -7.88
N ILE A 43 10.10 11.63 -7.82
CA ILE A 43 9.41 10.91 -6.74
C ILE A 43 9.76 9.41 -6.79
N VAL A 44 9.57 8.77 -7.95
CA VAL A 44 9.84 7.33 -8.13
C VAL A 44 11.30 6.98 -7.83
N GLU A 45 12.28 7.81 -8.25
CA GLU A 45 13.70 7.58 -7.99
C GLU A 45 14.12 7.72 -6.50
N ASN A 46 13.28 8.34 -5.65
CA ASN A 46 13.45 8.41 -4.19
C ASN A 46 12.55 7.40 -3.41
N VAL A 47 11.60 6.75 -4.09
CA VAL A 47 10.68 5.77 -3.49
C VAL A 47 11.11 4.33 -3.74
N VAL A 48 11.65 4.00 -4.91
CA VAL A 48 11.92 2.61 -5.30
C VAL A 48 13.24 2.09 -4.70
N TRP A 49 13.16 1.02 -3.89
CA TRP A 49 14.34 0.26 -3.48
C TRP A 49 14.92 -0.51 -4.67
N ARG A 50 16.24 -0.47 -4.83
CA ARG A 50 17.00 -1.15 -5.88
C ARG A 50 18.48 -1.32 -5.44
N PRO A 51 19.28 -2.16 -6.11
CA PRO A 51 20.68 -2.40 -5.72
C PRO A 51 21.57 -1.14 -5.67
N ASP A 52 21.27 -0.12 -6.47
CA ASP A 52 21.98 1.18 -6.52
C ASP A 52 21.19 2.33 -5.86
N SER A 53 20.36 2.03 -4.85
CA SER A 53 19.67 3.05 -4.06
C SER A 53 20.66 3.99 -3.34
N PRO A 54 20.33 5.29 -3.16
CA PRO A 54 21.03 6.16 -2.23
C PRO A 54 21.02 5.55 -0.81
N PRO A 55 22.07 5.75 0.02
CA PRO A 55 22.13 5.18 1.37
C PRO A 55 20.93 5.50 2.26
N GLU A 56 20.36 6.71 2.13
CA GLU A 56 19.15 7.15 2.84
C GLU A 56 17.91 6.30 2.46
N VAL A 57 17.77 5.95 1.18
CA VAL A 57 16.67 5.10 0.68
C VAL A 57 16.89 3.64 1.08
N ASP A 58 18.14 3.16 0.99
CA ASP A 58 18.49 1.79 1.37
C ASP A 58 18.31 1.54 2.88
N ALA A 59 18.78 2.46 3.74
CA ALA A 59 18.60 2.41 5.19
C ALA A 59 17.12 2.43 5.59
N ARG A 60 16.31 3.30 4.95
CA ARG A 60 14.85 3.38 5.15
C ARG A 60 14.16 2.02 4.96
N TYR A 61 14.58 1.25 3.97
CA TYR A 61 13.99 -0.06 3.70
C TYR A 61 14.57 -1.20 4.53
N ARG A 62 15.87 -1.16 4.85
CA ARG A 62 16.50 -2.20 5.67
C ARG A 62 16.01 -2.22 7.11
N GLY A 63 15.49 -1.11 7.64
CA GLY A 63 15.19 -1.01 9.08
C GLY A 63 16.45 -1.12 9.96
N THR A 64 17.64 -0.96 9.37
CA THR A 64 18.87 -0.67 10.12
C THR A 64 18.59 0.47 11.09
N PRO A 65 18.97 0.35 12.39
CA PRO A 65 18.53 1.26 13.45
C PRO A 65 18.56 2.72 13.02
N ALA A 66 17.37 3.24 12.73
CA ALA A 66 17.23 4.56 12.15
C ALA A 66 17.71 5.62 13.14
N ASP A 67 18.29 6.69 12.59
CA ASP A 67 18.52 7.99 13.20
C ASP A 67 18.01 8.15 14.66
N PRO A 68 18.89 8.37 15.66
CA PRO A 68 18.46 8.57 17.05
C PRO A 68 17.60 9.84 17.28
N ALA A 69 17.29 10.62 16.24
CA ALA A 69 16.24 11.66 16.24
C ALA A 69 14.88 11.22 15.62
N GLY A 70 14.73 9.94 15.28
CA GLY A 70 13.47 9.34 14.86
C GLY A 70 12.53 9.02 16.04
N GLU A 71 11.22 9.00 15.78
CA GLU A 71 10.26 8.41 16.71
C GLU A 71 10.31 6.87 16.59
N PRO A 72 10.26 6.12 17.71
CA PRO A 72 10.34 4.67 17.68
C PRO A 72 8.99 4.02 17.36
N ASP A 73 9.02 2.88 16.66
CA ASP A 73 7.85 2.02 16.48
C ASP A 73 7.46 1.42 17.84
N TYR A 74 6.27 1.75 18.34
CA TYR A 74 5.75 1.22 19.59
C TYR A 74 4.94 -0.04 19.35
N PHE A 75 5.28 -1.11 20.07
CA PHE A 75 4.41 -2.26 20.27
C PHE A 75 3.82 -2.19 21.68
N ARG A 76 2.52 -1.94 21.78
CA ARG A 76 1.78 -1.88 23.05
C ARG A 76 0.83 -3.05 23.14
N LEU A 77 0.65 -3.59 24.34
CA LEU A 77 -0.19 -4.75 24.56
C LEU A 77 -1.01 -4.65 25.84
N TRP A 78 -2.23 -5.14 25.78
CA TRP A 78 -3.17 -5.23 26.89
C TRP A 78 -3.66 -6.68 27.02
N LEU A 79 -3.49 -7.26 28.21
CA LEU A 79 -3.92 -8.62 28.54
C LEU A 79 -5.32 -8.58 29.17
N TRP A 80 -6.13 -9.60 28.91
CA TRP A 80 -7.48 -9.69 29.48
C TRP A 80 -7.51 -10.63 30.69
N ASN A 81 -7.93 -10.10 31.84
CA ASN A 81 -7.99 -10.80 33.12
C ASN A 81 -9.43 -11.15 33.52
N LEU A 82 -9.74 -12.44 33.67
CA LEU A 82 -11.03 -12.90 34.18
C LEU A 82 -11.08 -12.78 35.71
N THR A 83 -11.82 -11.80 36.20
CA THR A 83 -11.82 -11.46 37.63
C THR A 83 -12.84 -12.21 38.49
N ASN A 84 -13.88 -12.79 37.88
CA ASN A 84 -14.99 -13.47 38.57
C ASN A 84 -15.15 -14.95 38.18
N LEU A 85 -14.04 -15.69 37.99
CA LEU A 85 -14.03 -17.09 37.54
C LEU A 85 -15.03 -18.00 38.30
N GLU A 86 -15.05 -17.92 39.64
CA GLU A 86 -15.95 -18.73 40.48
C GLU A 86 -17.44 -18.36 40.35
N ASP A 87 -17.76 -17.25 39.69
CA ASP A 87 -19.13 -16.85 39.36
C ASP A 87 -19.49 -17.34 37.95
N VAL A 88 -18.55 -17.26 37.00
CA VAL A 88 -18.69 -17.86 35.65
C VAL A 88 -18.92 -19.37 35.73
N ARG A 89 -18.20 -20.05 36.63
CA ARG A 89 -18.42 -21.47 36.99
C ARG A 89 -19.79 -21.78 37.57
N ARG A 90 -20.55 -20.76 37.98
CA ARG A 90 -21.93 -20.84 38.45
C ARG A 90 -22.94 -20.26 37.45
N GLY A 91 -22.51 -19.97 36.22
CA GLY A 91 -23.34 -19.48 35.13
C GLY A 91 -23.46 -17.96 35.02
N ALA A 92 -22.67 -17.18 35.76
CA ALA A 92 -22.61 -15.73 35.60
C ALA A 92 -21.86 -15.31 34.33
N LYS A 93 -21.99 -14.04 33.93
CA LYS A 93 -21.18 -13.47 32.84
C LYS A 93 -19.71 -13.31 33.26
N PRO A 94 -18.75 -13.49 32.34
CA PRO A 94 -17.34 -13.18 32.60
C PRO A 94 -17.10 -11.68 32.69
N HIS A 95 -16.59 -11.22 33.83
CA HIS A 95 -16.13 -9.86 34.05
C HIS A 95 -14.63 -9.75 33.72
N MET A 96 -14.37 -9.22 32.53
CA MET A 96 -13.05 -9.10 31.93
C MET A 96 -12.47 -7.72 32.24
N VAL A 97 -11.32 -7.69 32.91
CA VAL A 97 -10.58 -6.45 33.20
C VAL A 97 -9.34 -6.38 32.33
N GLU A 98 -9.13 -5.24 31.69
CA GLU A 98 -7.96 -4.95 30.88
C GLU A 98 -6.73 -4.68 31.76
N VAL A 99 -5.58 -5.28 31.41
CA VAL A 99 -4.30 -5.09 32.10
C VAL A 99 -3.24 -4.65 31.08
N GLY A 100 -2.97 -3.34 31.05
CA GLY A 100 -2.00 -2.73 30.15
C GLY A 100 -1.98 -1.19 30.27
N PRO A 101 -1.25 -0.49 29.38
CA PRO A 101 -0.39 -1.04 28.34
C PRO A 101 0.88 -1.66 28.93
N LEU A 102 1.36 -2.73 28.30
CA LEU A 102 2.74 -3.18 28.36
C LEU A 102 3.41 -2.69 27.07
N THR A 103 4.28 -1.68 27.20
CA THR A 103 4.87 -0.97 26.07
C THR A 103 6.29 -1.45 25.79
N TYR A 104 6.55 -1.75 24.53
CA TYR A 104 7.84 -2.11 23.97
C TYR A 104 8.16 -1.19 22.80
N ILE A 105 9.43 -0.97 22.52
CA ILE A 105 9.88 -0.52 21.21
C ILE A 105 10.05 -1.78 20.35
N LYS A 106 9.46 -1.79 19.16
CA LYS A 106 9.65 -2.83 18.15
C LYS A 106 10.81 -2.44 17.25
N HIS A 107 11.69 -3.39 16.96
CA HIS A 107 12.80 -3.22 16.05
C HIS A 107 12.65 -4.24 14.92
N ARG A 108 12.57 -3.76 13.67
CA ARG A 108 12.45 -4.60 12.47
C ARG A 108 13.67 -4.40 11.58
N VAL A 109 14.47 -5.44 11.36
CA VAL A 109 15.69 -5.37 10.55
C VAL A 109 15.67 -6.41 9.43
N LYS A 110 15.71 -5.97 8.17
CA LYS A 110 15.80 -6.86 6.99
C LYS A 110 17.23 -7.34 6.79
N VAL A 111 17.47 -8.63 7.06
CA VAL A 111 18.74 -9.34 6.83
C VAL A 111 18.69 -10.17 5.54
N ASP A 112 19.84 -10.70 5.13
CA ASP A 112 20.03 -11.55 3.94
C ASP A 112 19.41 -11.01 2.64
N VAL A 113 19.52 -9.70 2.45
CA VAL A 113 18.95 -8.98 1.31
C VAL A 113 19.66 -9.36 0.00
N TRP A 114 18.97 -10.08 -0.88
CA TRP A 114 19.43 -10.40 -2.23
C TRP A 114 18.41 -9.98 -3.30
N TRP A 115 18.86 -9.88 -4.56
CA TRP A 115 18.06 -9.40 -5.68
C TRP A 115 18.02 -10.44 -6.80
N ASP A 116 16.83 -10.69 -7.36
CA ASP A 116 16.66 -11.64 -8.45
C ASP A 116 16.83 -11.01 -9.84
N ARG A 117 16.94 -11.85 -10.88
CA ARG A 117 17.07 -11.39 -12.27
C ARG A 117 15.83 -10.65 -12.80
N ARG A 118 14.69 -10.71 -12.10
CA ARG A 118 13.45 -9.99 -12.43
C ARG A 118 13.35 -8.63 -11.72
N GLY A 119 14.32 -8.28 -10.87
CA GLY A 119 14.35 -7.02 -10.10
C GLY A 119 13.57 -7.06 -8.79
N ARG A 120 13.13 -8.24 -8.33
CA ARG A 120 12.52 -8.41 -7.01
C ARG A 120 13.61 -8.52 -5.95
N VAL A 121 13.31 -8.04 -4.75
CA VAL A 121 14.17 -8.24 -3.58
C VAL A 121 13.66 -9.43 -2.78
N ALA A 122 14.58 -10.16 -2.16
CA ALA A 122 14.26 -11.19 -1.19
C ALA A 122 15.07 -10.94 0.09
N VAL A 123 14.40 -11.09 1.23
CA VAL A 123 14.87 -10.65 2.56
C VAL A 123 14.40 -11.61 3.63
N LYS A 124 14.99 -11.55 4.83
CA LYS A 124 14.42 -12.14 6.05
C LYS A 124 14.23 -11.02 7.06
N GLU A 125 13.13 -11.02 7.81
CA GLU A 125 12.85 -9.97 8.80
C GLU A 125 13.28 -10.44 10.19
N TRP A 126 14.09 -9.64 10.88
CA TRP A 126 14.42 -9.85 12.29
C TRP A 126 13.62 -8.85 13.12
N ASP A 127 12.54 -9.33 13.74
CA ASP A 127 11.67 -8.55 14.62
C ASP A 127 11.98 -8.87 16.10
N TYR A 128 12.39 -7.86 16.87
CA TYR A 128 12.66 -7.99 18.32
C TYR A 128 12.14 -6.80 19.14
N HIS A 129 11.92 -7.01 20.45
CA HIS A 129 11.17 -6.07 21.30
C HIS A 129 11.94 -5.62 22.54
N THR A 130 12.03 -4.31 22.77
CA THR A 130 12.73 -3.67 23.91
C THR A 130 11.74 -3.02 24.87
N PHE A 131 11.53 -3.61 26.04
CA PHE A 131 10.54 -3.16 27.03
C PHE A 131 10.78 -1.71 27.53
N GLN A 132 9.70 -0.96 27.75
CA GLN A 132 9.71 0.43 28.23
C GLN A 132 8.93 0.53 29.56
N PRO A 133 9.58 0.28 30.71
CA PRO A 133 8.91 0.33 32.02
C PRO A 133 8.20 1.66 32.30
N GLN A 134 8.81 2.78 31.87
CA GLN A 134 8.31 4.14 32.05
C GLN A 134 7.10 4.49 31.16
N LEU A 135 6.74 3.63 30.20
CA LEU A 135 5.57 3.76 29.33
C LEU A 135 4.59 2.59 29.53
N SER A 136 4.78 1.80 30.58
CA SER A 136 3.97 0.61 30.88
C SER A 136 3.25 0.78 32.21
N VAL A 137 2.14 0.06 32.39
CA VAL A 137 1.54 -0.12 33.72
C VAL A 137 2.53 -0.85 34.64
N ALA A 138 2.67 -0.38 35.87
CA ALA A 138 3.48 -1.05 36.88
C ALA A 138 2.75 -2.31 37.38
N LEU A 139 3.37 -3.47 37.19
CA LEU A 139 2.90 -4.77 37.67
C LEU A 139 3.98 -5.39 38.55
N ASP A 140 3.59 -6.10 39.60
CA ASP A 140 4.53 -6.96 40.31
C ASP A 140 4.91 -8.15 39.41
N PRO A 141 6.17 -8.61 39.38
CA PRO A 141 6.56 -9.80 38.62
C PRO A 141 5.77 -11.07 38.99
N ASN A 142 5.12 -11.10 40.15
CA ASN A 142 4.27 -12.19 40.64
C ASN A 142 2.77 -11.95 40.41
N ASP A 143 2.36 -10.79 39.87
CA ASP A 143 0.96 -10.53 39.52
C ASP A 143 0.54 -11.50 38.40
N THR A 144 -0.56 -12.23 38.64
CA THR A 144 -1.07 -13.25 37.72
C THR A 144 -2.42 -12.86 37.14
N ILE A 145 -2.56 -13.11 35.84
CA ILE A 145 -3.76 -12.87 35.06
C ILE A 145 -4.46 -14.21 34.85
N THR A 146 -5.73 -14.28 35.23
CA THR A 146 -6.57 -15.45 35.01
C THR A 146 -7.05 -15.44 33.57
N THR A 147 -6.58 -16.40 32.78
CA THR A 147 -6.92 -16.54 31.36
C THR A 147 -7.17 -18.00 31.01
N LEU A 148 -7.45 -18.29 29.74
CA LEU A 148 -7.71 -19.64 29.26
C LEU A 148 -6.45 -20.52 29.26
N ASN A 149 -6.63 -21.77 29.67
CA ASN A 149 -5.64 -22.83 29.57
C ASN A 149 -5.58 -23.35 28.11
N LEU A 150 -5.03 -22.51 27.22
CA LEU A 150 -4.87 -22.82 25.79
C LEU A 150 -4.14 -24.16 25.53
N PRO A 151 -3.14 -24.59 26.32
CA PRO A 151 -2.52 -25.91 26.16
C PRO A 151 -3.48 -27.08 26.37
N LEU A 152 -4.30 -27.05 27.44
CA LEU A 152 -5.31 -28.09 27.68
C LEU A 152 -6.40 -28.07 26.60
N LEU A 153 -6.87 -26.88 26.20
CA LEU A 153 -7.83 -26.73 25.09
C LEU A 153 -7.29 -27.32 23.79
N GLY A 154 -6.04 -27.02 23.44
CA GLY A 154 -5.39 -27.54 22.23
C GLY A 154 -5.21 -29.05 22.27
N ALA A 155 -4.76 -29.59 23.41
CA ALA A 155 -4.65 -31.03 23.59
C ALA A 155 -6.00 -31.75 23.46
N LEU A 156 -7.09 -31.18 23.99
CA LEU A 156 -8.41 -31.77 23.92
C LEU A 156 -9.03 -31.72 22.51
N GLU A 157 -8.91 -30.60 21.77
CA GLU A 157 -9.37 -30.56 20.38
C GLU A 157 -8.54 -31.52 19.48
N LEU A 158 -7.21 -31.63 19.69
CA LEU A 158 -6.34 -32.57 18.97
C LEU A 158 -6.73 -34.03 19.24
N LEU A 159 -6.98 -34.40 20.50
CA LEU A 159 -7.37 -35.76 20.87
C LEU A 159 -8.80 -36.09 20.40
N HIS A 160 -9.72 -35.14 20.47
CA HIS A 160 -11.07 -35.31 19.94
C HIS A 160 -11.04 -35.54 18.42
N ALA A 161 -10.30 -34.70 17.69
CA ALA A 161 -10.07 -34.86 16.25
C ALA A 161 -9.47 -36.23 15.89
N TYR A 162 -8.44 -36.67 16.61
CA TYR A 162 -7.78 -37.96 16.36
C TYR A 162 -8.70 -39.15 16.72
N SER A 163 -9.55 -39.02 17.75
CA SER A 163 -10.56 -40.04 18.09
C SER A 163 -11.67 -40.19 17.05
N ALA A 164 -11.99 -39.11 16.32
CA ALA A 164 -12.97 -39.11 15.24
C ALA A 164 -12.41 -39.72 13.94
N SER A 165 -11.13 -39.46 13.62
CA SER A 165 -10.48 -39.99 12.42
C SER A 165 -9.97 -41.43 12.56
N VAL A 166 -9.67 -41.89 13.79
CA VAL A 166 -9.19 -43.27 14.05
C VAL A 166 -10.07 -43.97 15.11
N PRO A 167 -11.25 -44.51 14.74
CA PRO A 167 -12.20 -45.10 15.70
C PRO A 167 -11.66 -46.28 16.53
N SER A 168 -10.61 -46.96 16.07
CA SER A 168 -10.00 -48.09 16.79
C SER A 168 -9.22 -47.70 18.05
N VAL A 169 -8.70 -46.47 18.13
CA VAL A 169 -8.01 -45.96 19.34
C VAL A 169 -8.93 -45.16 20.25
N ARG A 170 -10.14 -44.83 19.80
CA ARG A 170 -11.13 -44.05 20.55
C ARG A 170 -11.28 -44.43 22.03
N PRO A 171 -11.47 -45.69 22.45
CA PRO A 171 -11.63 -46.00 23.88
C PRO A 171 -10.38 -45.71 24.73
N LEU A 172 -9.18 -45.70 24.15
CA LEU A 172 -7.95 -45.27 24.83
C LEU A 172 -7.88 -43.74 24.93
N LEU A 173 -8.31 -43.03 23.89
CA LEU A 173 -8.35 -41.57 23.86
C LEU A 173 -9.45 -41.00 24.77
N ASP A 174 -10.63 -41.64 24.84
CA ASP A 174 -11.70 -41.27 25.76
C ASP A 174 -11.24 -41.40 27.23
N VAL A 175 -10.44 -42.42 27.57
CA VAL A 175 -9.78 -42.55 28.88
C VAL A 175 -8.73 -41.44 29.10
N LEU A 176 -7.90 -41.12 28.10
CA LEU A 176 -6.93 -40.03 28.21
C LEU A 176 -7.63 -38.68 28.41
N VAL A 177 -8.71 -38.39 27.68
CA VAL A 177 -9.55 -37.20 27.87
C VAL A 177 -10.11 -37.15 29.30
N GLY A 178 -10.54 -38.28 29.87
CA GLY A 178 -10.98 -38.37 31.27
C GLY A 178 -9.87 -38.12 32.31
N VAL A 179 -8.62 -38.42 31.99
CA VAL A 179 -7.46 -38.04 32.82
C VAL A 179 -7.18 -36.54 32.67
N LEU A 180 -7.16 -36.03 31.43
CA LEU A 180 -6.96 -34.61 31.14
C LEU A 180 -8.05 -33.71 31.73
N SER A 181 -9.28 -34.21 31.86
CA SER A 181 -10.37 -33.46 32.48
C SER A 181 -10.22 -33.30 33.99
N SER A 182 -9.39 -34.13 34.63
CA SER A 182 -8.99 -33.96 36.02
C SER A 182 -7.75 -33.05 36.19
N TRP A 183 -7.17 -32.53 35.09
CA TRP A 183 -5.90 -31.80 35.14
C TRP A 183 -6.02 -30.45 35.87
N ARG A 184 -5.50 -30.44 37.10
CA ARG A 184 -5.29 -29.26 37.93
C ARG A 184 -3.89 -29.32 38.52
N ASP A 185 -3.15 -28.22 38.47
CA ASP A 185 -1.87 -28.05 39.16
C ASP A 185 -1.96 -26.80 40.04
N PRO A 186 -2.35 -26.94 41.31
CA PRO A 186 -2.43 -25.82 42.25
C PRO A 186 -1.08 -25.12 42.51
N GLN A 187 0.06 -25.79 42.27
CA GLN A 187 1.38 -25.17 42.44
C GLN A 187 1.73 -24.26 41.25
N ARG A 188 1.21 -24.58 40.05
CA ARG A 188 1.36 -23.76 38.83
C ARG A 188 0.10 -22.96 38.48
N HIS A 189 -0.82 -22.82 39.43
CA HIS A 189 -2.08 -22.07 39.29
C HIS A 189 -2.93 -22.48 38.07
N VAL A 190 -2.89 -23.77 37.69
CA VAL A 190 -3.70 -24.35 36.61
C VAL A 190 -4.93 -25.02 37.21
N ASP A 191 -6.11 -24.64 36.72
CA ASP A 191 -7.41 -25.10 37.23
C ASP A 191 -8.37 -25.38 36.07
N GLY A 192 -8.25 -26.57 35.47
CA GLY A 192 -9.09 -27.00 34.35
C GLY A 192 -8.93 -26.08 33.14
N LEU A 193 -10.05 -25.52 32.67
CA LEU A 193 -10.09 -24.60 31.52
C LEU A 193 -9.34 -23.28 31.72
N PHE A 194 -8.96 -22.95 32.95
CA PHE A 194 -8.34 -21.66 33.28
C PHE A 194 -6.97 -21.85 33.92
N ALA A 195 -6.10 -20.87 33.71
CA ALA A 195 -4.80 -20.81 34.35
C ALA A 195 -4.49 -19.37 34.75
N ARG A 196 -3.79 -19.19 35.88
CA ARG A 196 -3.27 -17.88 36.29
C ARG A 196 -1.80 -17.83 35.95
N ARG A 197 -1.40 -16.88 35.12
CA ARG A 197 -0.04 -16.75 34.60
C ARG A 197 0.44 -15.32 34.67
N THR A 198 1.73 -15.12 34.84
CA THR A 198 2.33 -13.78 34.77
C THR A 198 2.25 -13.24 33.34
N PRO A 199 2.20 -11.91 33.15
CA PRO A 199 2.30 -11.30 31.82
C PRO A 199 3.52 -11.77 31.03
N ALA A 200 4.66 -11.95 31.69
CA ALA A 200 5.89 -12.38 31.04
C ALA A 200 5.81 -13.82 30.49
N GLU A 201 5.22 -14.76 31.26
CA GLU A 201 4.95 -16.12 30.78
C GLU A 201 4.02 -16.13 29.56
N LEU A 202 2.91 -15.39 29.61
CA LEU A 202 1.92 -15.39 28.53
C LEU A 202 2.52 -14.88 27.20
N LEU A 203 3.29 -13.80 27.24
CA LEU A 203 3.82 -13.14 26.05
C LEU A 203 5.04 -13.86 25.48
N TRP A 204 6.08 -14.00 26.29
CA TRP A 204 7.40 -14.50 25.86
C TRP A 204 7.54 -16.01 26.02
N GLY A 205 6.57 -16.63 26.67
CA GLY A 205 6.33 -18.06 26.68
C GLY A 205 6.84 -18.80 27.91
N TYR A 206 6.21 -19.92 28.19
CA TYR A 206 6.52 -20.82 29.30
C TYR A 206 6.56 -22.28 28.84
N GLU A 207 7.30 -23.10 29.57
CA GLU A 207 7.25 -24.56 29.44
C GLU A 207 6.01 -25.11 30.12
N ASP A 208 5.13 -25.78 29.37
CA ASP A 208 3.91 -26.34 29.93
C ASP A 208 4.06 -27.82 30.31
N LEU A 209 3.77 -28.11 31.58
CA LEU A 209 3.93 -29.45 32.15
C LEU A 209 2.97 -30.47 31.53
N LEU A 210 1.77 -30.07 31.12
CA LEU A 210 0.84 -30.97 30.44
C LEU A 210 1.38 -31.35 29.05
N LEU A 211 1.86 -30.37 28.27
CA LEU A 211 2.48 -30.65 26.97
C LEU A 211 3.73 -31.52 27.12
N GLN A 212 4.57 -31.31 28.14
CA GLN A 212 5.71 -32.19 28.42
C GLN A 212 5.29 -33.64 28.71
N ARG A 213 4.22 -33.85 29.50
CA ARG A 213 3.70 -35.20 29.79
C ARG A 213 3.07 -35.86 28.55
N LEU A 214 2.36 -35.09 27.72
CA LEU A 214 1.79 -35.58 26.46
C LEU A 214 2.88 -35.88 25.42
N GLN A 215 3.93 -35.07 25.31
CA GLN A 215 5.06 -35.35 24.42
C GLN A 215 5.81 -36.62 24.83
N LEU A 216 5.97 -36.86 26.14
CA LEU A 216 6.54 -38.11 26.68
C LEU A 216 5.67 -39.35 26.40
N LEU A 217 4.35 -39.20 26.29
CA LEU A 217 3.40 -40.29 26.09
C LEU A 217 3.10 -40.58 24.60
N LEU A 218 2.97 -39.53 23.78
CA LEU A 218 2.50 -39.57 22.39
C LEU A 218 3.62 -39.28 21.37
N GLY A 219 4.79 -38.84 21.85
CA GLY A 219 5.96 -38.50 21.04
C GLY A 219 5.95 -37.09 20.43
N PRO A 220 7.11 -36.59 19.99
CA PRO A 220 7.26 -35.24 19.42
C PRO A 220 6.57 -35.08 18.06
N ALA A 221 6.17 -36.17 17.40
CA ALA A 221 5.36 -36.11 16.18
C ALA A 221 3.91 -35.68 16.44
N PHE A 222 3.39 -35.89 17.66
CA PHE A 222 2.04 -35.45 18.06
C PHE A 222 2.08 -34.12 18.83
N ILE A 223 3.08 -33.93 19.70
CA ILE A 223 3.33 -32.68 20.43
C ILE A 223 4.68 -32.09 19.98
N PRO A 224 4.74 -31.23 18.95
CA PRO A 224 6.00 -30.74 18.40
C PRO A 224 6.72 -29.71 19.29
N SER A 225 6.00 -29.04 20.20
CA SER A 225 6.57 -28.10 21.19
C SER A 225 5.90 -28.29 22.54
N THR A 226 6.69 -28.18 23.61
CA THR A 226 6.23 -28.08 25.01
C THR A 226 6.19 -26.63 25.49
N ARG A 227 6.88 -25.72 24.79
CA ARG A 227 6.82 -24.29 25.01
C ARG A 227 5.55 -23.71 24.39
N VAL A 228 4.84 -22.94 25.19
CA VAL A 228 3.65 -22.15 24.83
C VAL A 228 4.09 -20.70 24.74
N GLN A 229 3.71 -19.96 23.69
CA GLN A 229 4.14 -18.57 23.48
C GLN A 229 3.10 -17.84 22.62
N LEU A 230 2.66 -16.65 23.04
CA LEU A 230 1.69 -15.85 22.28
C LEU A 230 2.35 -14.92 21.24
N ILE A 231 3.58 -14.48 21.47
CA ILE A 231 4.30 -13.53 20.60
C ILE A 231 5.70 -14.03 20.29
N PRO A 232 6.09 -14.21 19.01
CA PRO A 232 7.45 -14.56 18.64
C PRO A 232 8.43 -13.43 18.99
N ASN A 233 9.65 -13.78 19.39
CA ASN A 233 10.72 -12.83 19.68
C ASN A 233 12.02 -13.46 19.19
N ASP A 234 12.54 -13.00 18.05
CA ASP A 234 13.66 -13.64 17.37
C ASP A 234 14.97 -13.42 18.15
N THR A 235 15.62 -14.53 18.52
CA THR A 235 16.73 -14.52 19.48
C THR A 235 18.00 -13.81 18.99
N SER A 236 18.28 -13.86 17.68
CA SER A 236 19.28 -13.01 17.03
C SER A 236 19.10 -12.99 15.51
N ALA A 237 19.77 -12.04 14.83
CA ALA A 237 19.87 -12.03 13.38
C ALA A 237 20.36 -13.37 12.81
N GLU A 238 21.36 -14.01 13.44
CA GLU A 238 21.94 -15.29 13.01
C GLU A 238 20.92 -16.43 13.10
N HIS A 239 20.03 -16.41 14.11
CA HIS A 239 18.93 -17.35 14.21
C HIS A 239 17.95 -17.19 13.03
N VAL A 240 17.60 -15.94 12.69
CA VAL A 240 16.75 -15.60 11.52
C VAL A 240 17.41 -16.06 10.22
N ARG A 241 18.71 -15.77 10.02
CA ARG A 241 19.48 -16.22 8.84
C ARG A 241 19.49 -17.74 8.69
N ALA A 242 19.61 -18.48 9.79
CA ALA A 242 19.68 -19.94 9.75
C ALA A 242 18.31 -20.62 9.57
N ASN A 243 17.24 -20.10 10.20
CA ASN A 243 15.99 -20.86 10.36
C ASN A 243 14.78 -20.29 9.62
N GLN A 244 14.74 -18.98 9.31
CA GLN A 244 13.61 -18.40 8.58
C GLN A 244 13.81 -18.48 7.04
N PRO A 245 12.75 -18.78 6.27
CA PRO A 245 12.77 -18.65 4.81
C PRO A 245 12.74 -17.17 4.38
N SER A 246 13.10 -16.88 3.13
CA SER A 246 13.06 -15.50 2.61
C SER A 246 11.66 -15.08 2.15
N ASN A 247 11.22 -13.91 2.59
CA ASN A 247 10.14 -13.13 1.98
C ASN A 247 10.61 -12.61 0.62
N ILE A 248 9.71 -12.48 -0.36
CA ILE A 248 9.99 -11.90 -1.69
C ILE A 248 9.06 -10.72 -1.92
N VAL A 249 9.63 -9.55 -2.16
CA VAL A 249 8.92 -8.30 -2.43
C VAL A 249 9.30 -7.81 -3.84
N ASP A 250 8.29 -7.57 -4.67
CA ASP A 250 8.47 -6.82 -5.90
C ASP A 250 8.58 -5.33 -5.54
N THR A 251 9.70 -4.67 -5.87
CA THR A 251 9.87 -3.23 -5.61
C THR A 251 9.41 -2.38 -6.78
N GLY A 252 8.86 -3.00 -7.83
CA GLY A 252 8.56 -2.38 -9.12
C GLY A 252 9.79 -2.18 -10.02
N TRP A 253 11.01 -2.15 -9.45
CA TRP A 253 12.26 -1.99 -10.20
C TRP A 253 12.50 -3.12 -11.21
N ARG A 254 13.01 -2.81 -12.40
CA ARG A 254 13.49 -3.81 -13.37
C ARG A 254 14.91 -3.50 -13.83
N PRO A 255 15.79 -4.52 -13.98
CA PRO A 255 17.10 -4.34 -14.58
C PRO A 255 17.01 -3.84 -16.03
N ALA A 256 18.01 -3.10 -16.47
CA ALA A 256 18.07 -2.59 -17.85
C ALA A 256 18.18 -3.75 -18.86
N GLY A 257 17.36 -3.71 -19.91
CA GLY A 257 17.25 -4.80 -20.90
C GLY A 257 16.11 -5.77 -20.64
N LEU A 258 15.34 -5.59 -19.56
CA LEU A 258 14.09 -6.32 -19.28
C LEU A 258 12.87 -5.37 -19.35
N GLU A 259 12.78 -4.59 -20.43
CA GLU A 259 11.51 -3.94 -20.79
C GLU A 259 10.48 -5.04 -21.15
N PRO A 260 9.19 -4.89 -20.78
CA PRO A 260 8.22 -5.97 -20.94
C PRO A 260 7.76 -6.11 -22.40
N ASP A 261 8.43 -6.96 -23.15
CA ASP A 261 7.92 -7.47 -24.44
C ASP A 261 6.53 -8.07 -24.25
N GLY A 262 5.58 -7.66 -25.09
CA GLY A 262 4.16 -7.98 -24.93
C GLY A 262 3.81 -9.39 -25.39
N GLY A 263 4.03 -10.42 -24.56
CA GLY A 263 3.57 -11.78 -24.85
C GLY A 263 3.81 -12.81 -23.74
N SER A 264 2.81 -13.65 -23.47
CA SER A 264 2.83 -14.90 -22.68
C SER A 264 3.52 -14.89 -21.31
N GLY A 265 2.73 -15.12 -20.25
CA GLY A 265 3.29 -15.44 -18.93
C GLY A 265 3.97 -16.81 -18.92
N GLY A 266 5.26 -16.82 -18.58
CA GLY A 266 6.03 -18.04 -18.31
C GLY A 266 6.51 -18.07 -16.86
N ASP A 267 6.01 -19.04 -16.08
CA ASP A 267 6.42 -19.24 -14.68
C ASP A 267 7.79 -19.92 -14.60
N ALA A 268 8.84 -19.11 -14.68
CA ALA A 268 10.15 -19.44 -14.16
C ALA A 268 10.12 -19.38 -12.62
N SER A 269 9.44 -20.34 -11.99
CA SER A 269 9.34 -20.52 -10.55
C SER A 269 10.66 -21.07 -9.97
N GLY A 270 11.71 -20.25 -10.02
CA GLY A 270 13.08 -20.60 -9.62
C GLY A 270 13.65 -19.61 -8.62
N ALA A 271 13.10 -19.58 -7.40
CA ALA A 271 13.82 -19.02 -6.26
C ALA A 271 14.88 -20.04 -5.84
N VAL A 272 16.15 -19.77 -6.14
CA VAL A 272 17.28 -20.61 -5.71
C VAL A 272 17.70 -20.14 -4.31
N GLU A 273 17.76 -21.06 -3.36
CA GLU A 273 18.19 -20.75 -1.99
C GLU A 273 19.67 -20.34 -1.93
N PRO A 274 20.08 -19.50 -0.96
CA PRO A 274 21.42 -18.92 -0.89
C PRO A 274 22.50 -19.91 -0.42
N GLY A 275 22.79 -20.93 -1.25
CA GLY A 275 23.97 -21.81 -1.14
C GLY A 275 25.00 -21.61 -2.27
N GLY A 276 24.69 -20.79 -3.28
CA GLY A 276 25.59 -20.50 -4.39
C GLY A 276 26.63 -19.42 -4.06
N THR A 277 27.88 -19.67 -4.43
CA THR A 277 28.97 -18.67 -4.40
C THR A 277 28.51 -17.34 -4.99
N PRO A 278 28.81 -16.18 -4.37
CA PRO A 278 28.32 -14.89 -4.85
C PRO A 278 28.70 -14.66 -6.32
N ALA A 279 27.68 -14.52 -7.16
CA ALA A 279 27.83 -14.05 -8.52
C ALA A 279 28.24 -12.57 -8.47
N ALA A 280 29.55 -12.32 -8.39
CA ALA A 280 30.10 -10.98 -8.43
C ALA A 280 29.60 -10.24 -9.68
N PRO A 281 29.24 -8.95 -9.59
CA PRO A 281 28.96 -8.16 -10.79
C PRO A 281 30.21 -8.17 -11.67
N ASP A 282 30.03 -8.49 -12.96
CA ASP A 282 31.12 -8.73 -13.90
C ASP A 282 32.13 -7.54 -13.88
N PRO A 283 33.39 -7.76 -13.46
CA PRO A 283 34.39 -6.69 -13.39
C PRO A 283 34.90 -6.27 -14.78
N ALA A 284 34.43 -6.89 -15.87
CA ALA A 284 34.73 -6.50 -17.26
C ALA A 284 34.05 -5.17 -17.65
N GLY A 285 34.54 -4.07 -17.06
CA GLY A 285 34.19 -2.70 -17.40
C GLY A 285 34.57 -2.34 -18.85
N ARG A 286 33.76 -2.78 -19.82
CA ARG A 286 33.86 -2.37 -21.22
C ARG A 286 33.67 -0.85 -21.30
N ARG A 287 34.72 -0.15 -21.71
CA ARG A 287 34.76 1.32 -21.86
C ARG A 287 33.85 1.80 -22.99
N GLY A 288 32.54 1.84 -22.73
CA GLY A 288 31.62 2.70 -23.47
C GLY A 288 31.89 4.17 -23.12
N GLY A 289 31.92 5.06 -24.11
CA GLY A 289 32.06 6.51 -23.88
C GLY A 289 30.90 7.09 -23.08
N ALA A 290 31.08 8.33 -22.58
CA ALA A 290 30.16 9.04 -21.66
C ALA A 290 28.68 8.90 -22.04
N GLY A 291 28.03 7.86 -21.52
CA GLY A 291 26.74 7.37 -21.96
C GLY A 291 25.68 7.56 -20.88
N ARG A 292 24.44 7.83 -21.30
CA ARG A 292 23.28 7.91 -20.42
C ARG A 292 23.28 6.75 -19.43
N LYS A 293 23.08 7.04 -18.13
CA LYS A 293 22.65 6.02 -17.15
C LYS A 293 21.51 5.22 -17.80
N PRO A 294 21.56 3.88 -17.79
CA PRO A 294 20.55 3.08 -18.47
C PRO A 294 19.16 3.41 -17.93
N ARG A 295 18.13 3.28 -18.77
CA ARG A 295 16.76 3.63 -18.36
C ARG A 295 16.30 2.64 -17.31
N VAL A 296 16.25 3.08 -16.05
CA VAL A 296 15.59 2.35 -14.98
C VAL A 296 14.11 2.29 -15.32
N PHE A 297 13.60 1.08 -15.58
CA PHE A 297 12.19 0.83 -15.74
C PHE A 297 11.59 0.52 -14.36
N VAL A 298 10.41 1.08 -14.07
CA VAL A 298 9.66 0.82 -12.85
C VAL A 298 8.22 0.49 -13.22
N ASN A 299 7.74 -0.66 -12.77
CA ASN A 299 6.31 -0.96 -12.76
C ASN A 299 5.71 -0.44 -11.45
N GLU A 300 5.15 0.77 -11.48
CA GLU A 300 4.66 1.46 -10.28
C GLU A 300 3.49 0.73 -9.60
N ARG A 301 2.69 -0.02 -10.36
CA ARG A 301 1.63 -0.91 -9.82
C ARG A 301 2.19 -2.10 -9.03
N LYS A 302 3.50 -2.35 -9.15
CA LYS A 302 4.21 -3.41 -8.46
C LYS A 302 5.08 -2.92 -7.29
N ILE A 303 5.20 -1.62 -7.05
CA ILE A 303 5.97 -1.08 -5.92
C ILE A 303 5.50 -1.69 -4.60
N TRP A 304 6.45 -2.33 -3.91
CA TRP A 304 6.35 -2.88 -2.56
C TRP A 304 5.29 -3.98 -2.35
N ASN A 305 4.92 -4.69 -3.43
CA ASN A 305 4.01 -5.83 -3.30
C ASN A 305 4.76 -7.08 -2.83
N ILE A 306 4.28 -7.71 -1.77
CA ILE A 306 4.73 -9.03 -1.34
C ILE A 306 4.25 -10.07 -2.37
N GLU A 307 5.16 -10.90 -2.86
CA GLU A 307 4.86 -12.07 -3.70
C GLU A 307 5.11 -13.41 -2.97
N ARG A 308 5.81 -13.36 -1.83
CA ARG A 308 6.05 -14.50 -0.95
C ARG A 308 6.27 -14.02 0.48
N GLU A 309 5.54 -14.62 1.43
CA GLU A 309 5.68 -14.37 2.87
C GLU A 309 5.99 -15.69 3.58
N ALA A 310 6.98 -15.71 4.46
CA ALA A 310 7.48 -16.89 5.18
C ALA A 310 7.69 -18.14 4.28
N GLY A 311 8.10 -17.93 3.03
CA GLY A 311 8.29 -18.98 2.02
C GLY A 311 7.05 -19.31 1.16
N TRP A 312 5.85 -18.85 1.55
CA TRP A 312 4.56 -19.16 0.93
C TRP A 312 4.16 -18.09 -0.10
N SER A 313 3.69 -18.49 -1.28
CA SER A 313 3.06 -17.56 -2.25
C SER A 313 1.53 -17.64 -2.29
N ASN A 314 0.96 -18.68 -1.69
CA ASN A 314 -0.47 -18.93 -1.52
C ASN A 314 -0.69 -19.56 -0.13
N VAL A 315 -1.86 -19.34 0.43
CA VAL A 315 -2.36 -19.93 1.68
C VAL A 315 -3.62 -20.73 1.35
N THR A 316 -3.53 -22.05 1.48
CA THR A 316 -4.55 -23.06 1.13
C THR A 316 -5.23 -23.68 2.36
N SER A 317 -4.88 -23.19 3.55
CA SER A 317 -5.33 -23.72 4.84
C SER A 317 -6.83 -23.57 5.08
N TRP A 318 -7.45 -22.57 4.44
CA TRP A 318 -8.78 -22.08 4.76
C TRP A 318 -9.90 -23.09 4.49
N GLY A 319 -9.87 -23.78 3.36
CA GLY A 319 -10.89 -24.77 2.99
C GLY A 319 -10.74 -25.25 1.54
N PRO A 320 -11.53 -26.25 1.10
CA PRO A 320 -11.42 -26.82 -0.24
C PRO A 320 -11.75 -25.76 -1.31
N ASN A 321 -10.78 -25.51 -2.22
CA ASN A 321 -10.73 -24.44 -3.22
C ASN A 321 -10.48 -23.01 -2.68
N CYS A 322 -10.31 -22.83 -1.37
CA CYS A 322 -10.06 -21.52 -0.75
C CYS A 322 -8.57 -21.24 -0.62
N THR A 323 -8.01 -20.77 -1.74
CA THR A 323 -6.60 -20.39 -1.88
C THR A 323 -6.47 -18.86 -1.88
N GLU A 324 -6.11 -18.27 -0.75
CA GLU A 324 -5.73 -16.86 -0.74
C GLU A 324 -4.30 -16.72 -1.25
N LYS A 325 -4.08 -15.78 -2.19
CA LYS A 325 -2.76 -15.51 -2.75
C LYS A 325 -2.04 -14.45 -1.92
N VAL A 326 -0.74 -14.60 -1.67
CA VAL A 326 0.07 -13.52 -1.06
C VAL A 326 0.15 -12.34 -2.04
N ARG A 327 -0.41 -11.20 -1.65
CA ARG A 327 -0.56 -9.98 -2.47
C ARG A 327 -0.85 -8.75 -1.60
N GLY A 328 -0.59 -7.56 -2.14
CA GLY A 328 -0.61 -6.31 -1.38
C GLY A 328 0.75 -6.00 -0.76
N THR A 329 0.82 -4.94 0.05
CA THR A 329 2.07 -4.48 0.68
C THR A 329 2.07 -4.77 2.18
N ASP A 330 3.21 -4.61 2.84
CA ASP A 330 3.37 -4.66 4.32
C ASP A 330 2.82 -3.41 5.05
N ALA A 331 2.05 -2.56 4.35
CA ALA A 331 1.59 -1.24 4.78
C ALA A 331 2.66 -0.14 4.97
N PHE A 332 3.95 -0.41 4.75
CA PHE A 332 5.03 0.59 4.87
C PHE A 332 5.06 1.57 3.69
N GLN A 333 4.90 1.03 2.48
CA GLN A 333 4.96 1.76 1.22
C GLN A 333 3.87 1.26 0.27
N PHE A 334 3.28 2.19 -0.48
CA PHE A 334 2.33 1.97 -1.57
C PHE A 334 2.84 2.60 -2.87
N ARG A 335 2.08 2.49 -3.95
CA ARG A 335 2.41 3.16 -5.23
C ARG A 335 2.33 4.70 -5.10
N PRO A 336 3.18 5.47 -5.78
CA PRO A 336 3.03 6.92 -5.94
C PRO A 336 1.70 7.32 -6.61
N GLY A 337 1.26 8.56 -6.37
CA GLY A 337 0.10 9.17 -7.04
C GLY A 337 -1.25 8.58 -6.63
N LEU A 338 -1.50 8.45 -5.33
CA LEU A 338 -2.73 7.91 -4.76
C LEU A 338 -3.94 8.83 -4.95
N GLN A 339 -5.10 8.23 -5.22
CA GLN A 339 -6.38 8.90 -5.42
C GLN A 339 -7.38 8.54 -4.31
N ARG A 340 -8.32 9.45 -4.00
CA ARG A 340 -9.30 9.28 -2.89
C ARG A 340 -10.38 8.23 -3.15
N ASN A 341 -10.50 7.79 -4.40
CA ASN A 341 -11.44 6.78 -4.88
C ASN A 341 -10.77 5.42 -5.13
N GLU A 342 -9.48 5.26 -4.83
CA GLU A 342 -8.81 3.96 -4.90
C GLU A 342 -8.69 3.31 -3.52
N SER A 343 -8.68 1.99 -3.52
CA SER A 343 -8.52 1.16 -2.34
C SER A 343 -7.10 0.63 -2.25
N LEU A 344 -6.47 0.71 -1.07
CA LEU A 344 -5.18 0.07 -0.83
C LEU A 344 -5.38 -1.42 -0.49
N ARG A 345 -4.39 -2.26 -0.79
CA ARG A 345 -4.37 -3.67 -0.36
C ARG A 345 -3.10 -3.95 0.43
N VAL A 346 -3.28 -4.50 1.62
CA VAL A 346 -2.21 -4.91 2.52
C VAL A 346 -2.25 -6.41 2.75
N TRP A 347 -1.10 -7.02 2.99
CA TRP A 347 -1.00 -8.37 3.52
C TRP A 347 -0.95 -8.30 5.05
N ILE A 348 -1.74 -9.12 5.76
CA ILE A 348 -1.74 -9.17 7.22
C ILE A 348 -1.28 -10.56 7.63
N THR A 349 0.00 -10.69 7.98
CA THR A 349 0.65 -11.96 8.28
C THR A 349 -0.02 -12.72 9.42
N GLU A 350 -0.53 -12.02 10.44
CA GLU A 350 -1.24 -12.63 11.57
C GLU A 350 -2.63 -13.19 11.20
N LEU A 351 -3.23 -12.67 10.13
CA LEU A 351 -4.50 -13.15 9.57
C LEU A 351 -4.30 -14.09 8.38
N PHE A 352 -3.07 -14.32 7.94
CA PHE A 352 -2.70 -15.15 6.78
C PHE A 352 -3.51 -14.84 5.49
N ARG A 353 -3.95 -13.59 5.33
CA ARG A 353 -4.73 -13.11 4.18
C ARG A 353 -4.47 -11.65 3.85
N SER A 354 -4.88 -11.25 2.64
CA SER A 354 -4.91 -9.85 2.23
C SER A 354 -6.15 -9.14 2.80
N ALA A 355 -6.04 -7.85 3.11
CA ALA A 355 -7.18 -6.98 3.40
C ALA A 355 -7.17 -5.70 2.54
N VAL A 356 -8.36 -5.18 2.26
CA VAL A 356 -8.61 -3.90 1.59
C VAL A 356 -8.78 -2.77 2.60
N LEU A 357 -8.17 -1.62 2.31
CA LEU A 357 -8.32 -0.38 3.08
C LEU A 357 -8.95 0.70 2.20
N LEU A 358 -9.93 1.43 2.75
CA LEU A 358 -10.65 2.51 2.08
C LEU A 358 -10.27 3.88 2.66
N TYR A 359 -10.15 4.87 1.78
CA TYR A 359 -9.98 6.28 2.15
C TYR A 359 -11.14 6.77 3.02
N LYS A 360 -10.83 7.53 4.08
CA LYS A 360 -11.81 8.12 5.01
C LYS A 360 -11.75 9.65 5.08
N GLY A 361 -10.57 10.25 4.89
CA GLY A 361 -10.40 11.70 5.01
C GLY A 361 -8.98 12.18 4.76
N ASP A 362 -8.83 13.50 4.62
CA ASP A 362 -7.52 14.16 4.71
C ASP A 362 -7.15 14.35 6.19
N VAL A 363 -5.90 14.12 6.53
CA VAL A 363 -5.32 14.51 7.83
C VAL A 363 -3.98 15.22 7.61
N GLU A 364 -3.52 15.96 8.61
CA GLU A 364 -2.20 16.58 8.61
C GLU A 364 -1.37 16.05 9.78
N LEU A 365 -0.08 15.81 9.51
CA LEU A 365 0.93 15.43 10.50
C LEU A 365 2.18 16.26 10.20
N HIS A 366 2.66 17.05 11.16
CA HIS A 366 3.87 17.86 10.98
C HIS A 366 3.87 18.66 9.65
N GLY A 367 2.76 19.30 9.28
CA GLY A 367 2.65 20.06 8.01
C GLY A 367 2.79 19.22 6.72
N VAL A 368 2.71 17.89 6.82
CA VAL A 368 2.60 16.94 5.70
C VAL A 368 1.14 16.53 5.57
N ARG A 369 0.57 16.60 4.37
CA ARG A 369 -0.83 16.22 4.10
C ARG A 369 -0.90 14.75 3.73
N LEU A 370 -1.76 14.03 4.43
CA LEU A 370 -1.89 12.58 4.34
C LEU A 370 -3.35 12.21 4.04
N TYR A 371 -3.54 11.07 3.38
CA TYR A 371 -4.83 10.41 3.24
C TYR A 371 -4.95 9.34 4.32
N ARG A 372 -6.01 9.41 5.13
CA ARG A 372 -6.35 8.36 6.10
C ARG A 372 -7.07 7.22 5.40
N PHE A 373 -6.55 6.01 5.60
CA PHE A 373 -7.16 4.75 5.21
C PHE A 373 -7.49 3.92 6.45
N GLU A 374 -8.64 3.27 6.48
CA GLU A 374 -9.04 2.26 7.47
C GLU A 374 -9.51 1.00 6.74
N PRO A 375 -9.57 -0.18 7.37
CA PRO A 375 -10.16 -1.38 6.79
C PRO A 375 -11.54 -1.14 6.17
N ASP A 376 -11.79 -1.79 5.04
CA ASP A 376 -13.12 -1.90 4.46
C ASP A 376 -14.02 -2.70 5.43
N PRO A 377 -15.19 -2.18 5.89
CA PRO A 377 -16.11 -2.94 6.72
C PRO A 377 -16.56 -4.28 6.12
N HIS A 378 -16.49 -4.43 4.79
CA HIS A 378 -16.80 -5.69 4.11
C HIS A 378 -15.76 -6.80 4.34
N GLU A 379 -14.52 -6.48 4.74
CA GLU A 379 -13.54 -7.48 5.20
C GLU A 379 -14.00 -8.22 6.48
N GLY A 380 -14.96 -7.63 7.20
CA GLY A 380 -15.64 -8.23 8.34
C GLY A 380 -16.91 -8.99 8.00
N ASP A 381 -17.43 -8.97 6.77
CA ASP A 381 -18.69 -9.67 6.46
C ASP A 381 -18.51 -11.21 6.46
N PRO A 382 -19.57 -11.99 6.72
CA PRO A 382 -19.45 -13.45 6.77
C PRO A 382 -18.98 -14.06 5.44
N ASP A 383 -17.90 -14.83 5.50
CA ASP A 383 -17.29 -15.49 4.35
C ASP A 383 -17.02 -16.96 4.67
N ALA A 384 -17.72 -17.85 3.95
CA ALA A 384 -17.53 -19.28 4.06
C ALA A 384 -16.10 -19.71 3.66
N CYS A 385 -15.44 -18.97 2.77
CA CYS A 385 -14.15 -19.34 2.22
C CYS A 385 -13.02 -19.20 3.25
N HIS A 386 -13.09 -18.20 4.12
CA HIS A 386 -12.18 -18.00 5.26
C HIS A 386 -12.72 -18.59 6.58
N HIS A 387 -13.79 -19.41 6.54
CA HIS A 387 -14.53 -19.87 7.73
C HIS A 387 -14.92 -18.75 8.71
N GLN A 388 -15.21 -17.55 8.19
CA GLN A 388 -15.60 -16.35 8.92
C GLN A 388 -17.13 -16.35 9.06
N THR A 389 -17.65 -17.02 10.08
CA THR A 389 -19.11 -17.20 10.29
C THR A 389 -19.78 -16.07 11.06
N ILE A 390 -19.02 -15.35 11.90
CA ILE A 390 -19.49 -14.21 12.69
C ILE A 390 -18.88 -12.93 12.10
N ARG A 391 -19.70 -11.89 11.95
CA ARG A 391 -19.26 -10.61 11.41
C ARG A 391 -18.14 -10.01 12.27
N GLY A 392 -17.08 -9.48 11.64
CA GLY A 392 -15.92 -8.84 12.26
C GLY A 392 -14.94 -9.81 12.95
N LEU A 393 -15.21 -11.12 12.95
CA LEU A 393 -14.44 -12.12 13.69
C LEU A 393 -13.73 -13.07 12.72
N ALA A 394 -12.50 -12.74 12.35
CA ALA A 394 -11.66 -13.59 11.51
C ALA A 394 -11.26 -14.86 12.28
N ASN A 395 -11.48 -16.03 11.67
CA ASN A 395 -11.00 -17.30 12.20
C ASN A 395 -9.49 -17.41 11.94
N VAL A 396 -8.69 -17.84 12.92
CA VAL A 396 -7.24 -18.15 12.76
C VAL A 396 -6.86 -19.49 13.41
N THR A 397 -7.84 -20.38 13.57
CA THR A 397 -7.71 -21.71 14.18
C THR A 397 -6.77 -22.61 13.38
N VAL A 398 -6.11 -23.58 14.03
CA VAL A 398 -5.28 -24.61 13.37
C VAL A 398 -6.14 -25.80 12.92
N PRO A 399 -6.02 -26.31 11.68
CA PRO A 399 -5.06 -25.95 10.63
C PRO A 399 -5.60 -24.92 9.63
N SER A 400 -6.71 -24.23 9.93
CA SER A 400 -7.43 -23.31 9.02
C SER A 400 -6.64 -22.07 8.58
N ALA A 401 -5.65 -21.61 9.37
CA ALA A 401 -4.79 -20.48 9.00
C ALA A 401 -3.27 -20.79 8.98
N VAL A 402 -2.82 -21.87 9.64
CA VAL A 402 -1.38 -22.08 9.89
C VAL A 402 -0.71 -22.90 8.79
N GLY A 403 -0.23 -22.18 7.77
CA GLY A 403 0.77 -22.64 6.80
C GLY A 403 0.22 -23.34 5.53
N PRO A 404 1.09 -23.54 4.51
CA PRO A 404 0.70 -24.00 3.18
C PRO A 404 0.28 -25.48 3.14
N ASN A 405 0.68 -26.26 4.16
CA ASN A 405 0.36 -27.68 4.30
C ASN A 405 -0.69 -27.92 5.40
N GLY A 406 -1.53 -26.93 5.70
CA GLY A 406 -2.74 -27.15 6.49
C GLY A 406 -3.62 -28.21 5.86
N ASN A 407 -4.31 -29.01 6.69
CA ASN A 407 -5.06 -30.22 6.31
C ASN A 407 -6.23 -29.99 5.30
N GLY A 408 -6.48 -28.74 4.87
CA GLY A 408 -7.60 -28.31 4.03
C GLY A 408 -7.62 -28.84 2.59
N SER A 409 -6.72 -29.75 2.20
CA SER A 409 -6.90 -30.59 0.99
C SER A 409 -8.11 -31.53 1.13
N ASP A 410 -8.39 -31.96 2.36
CA ASP A 410 -9.38 -32.98 2.65
C ASP A 410 -10.65 -32.31 3.17
N ALA A 411 -11.79 -32.52 2.51
CA ALA A 411 -13.07 -31.94 2.93
C ALA A 411 -13.58 -32.45 4.30
N ASN A 412 -12.90 -33.46 4.88
CA ASN A 412 -13.15 -33.98 6.23
C ASN A 412 -12.16 -33.42 7.29
N ALA A 413 -11.23 -32.56 6.89
CA ALA A 413 -10.27 -31.91 7.79
C ALA A 413 -10.94 -30.81 8.62
N ALA A 414 -11.58 -31.21 9.72
CA ALA A 414 -12.04 -30.25 10.72
C ALA A 414 -10.87 -29.42 11.29
N ALA A 415 -11.18 -28.33 11.96
CA ALA A 415 -10.23 -27.68 12.87
C ALA A 415 -9.79 -28.68 13.96
N HIS A 416 -8.50 -28.69 14.30
CA HIS A 416 -7.90 -29.68 15.21
C HIS A 416 -7.07 -29.05 16.34
N GLY A 417 -6.81 -27.75 16.31
CA GLY A 417 -6.12 -27.03 17.40
C GLY A 417 -7.04 -26.08 18.16
N VAL A 418 -6.42 -25.24 19.01
CA VAL A 418 -7.10 -24.19 19.78
C VAL A 418 -7.91 -23.28 18.85
N ARG A 419 -9.19 -23.06 19.19
CA ARG A 419 -10.14 -22.24 18.42
C ARG A 419 -9.85 -20.75 18.57
N LEU A 420 -8.86 -20.28 17.83
CA LEU A 420 -8.38 -18.91 17.85
C LEU A 420 -9.10 -18.04 16.81
N PHE A 421 -9.41 -16.81 17.21
CA PHE A 421 -10.06 -15.79 16.40
C PHE A 421 -9.38 -14.43 16.58
N MET A 422 -9.39 -13.61 15.54
CA MET A 422 -8.91 -12.23 15.57
C MET A 422 -10.02 -11.23 15.20
N SER A 423 -9.97 -10.07 15.83
CA SER A 423 -10.92 -8.96 15.65
C SER A 423 -10.23 -7.62 15.96
N LEU A 424 -10.92 -6.49 15.81
CA LEU A 424 -10.46 -5.23 16.41
C LEU A 424 -10.65 -5.28 17.96
N PRO A 425 -9.88 -4.49 18.73
CA PRO A 425 -10.00 -4.46 20.19
C PRO A 425 -11.42 -4.24 20.71
N HIS A 426 -11.72 -4.89 21.83
CA HIS A 426 -13.03 -4.87 22.49
C HIS A 426 -14.18 -5.30 21.54
N PHE A 427 -13.87 -6.20 20.59
CA PHE A 427 -14.80 -6.66 19.57
C PHE A 427 -15.43 -5.54 18.73
N CYS A 428 -14.68 -4.45 18.48
CA CYS A 428 -15.15 -3.38 17.62
C CYS A 428 -15.49 -3.88 16.20
N GLN A 429 -16.66 -3.50 15.70
CA GLN A 429 -17.22 -3.92 14.40
C GLN A 429 -17.56 -5.43 14.29
N VAL A 430 -17.50 -6.18 15.40
CA VAL A 430 -18.02 -7.54 15.52
C VAL A 430 -19.53 -7.50 15.75
N ASP A 431 -20.22 -8.63 15.58
CA ASP A 431 -21.61 -8.78 16.03
C ASP A 431 -21.75 -8.43 17.54
N PRO A 432 -22.64 -7.49 17.94
CA PRO A 432 -22.80 -7.07 19.33
C PRO A 432 -23.20 -8.18 20.30
N ALA A 433 -23.74 -9.31 19.84
CA ALA A 433 -24.01 -10.46 20.70
C ALA A 433 -22.73 -11.05 21.33
N VAL A 434 -21.57 -10.87 20.69
CA VAL A 434 -20.28 -11.37 21.18
C VAL A 434 -19.82 -10.57 22.40
N SER A 435 -19.79 -9.23 22.32
CA SER A 435 -19.40 -8.38 23.46
C SER A 435 -20.47 -8.37 24.55
N ALA A 436 -21.76 -8.42 24.20
CA ALA A 436 -22.86 -8.46 25.17
C ALA A 436 -22.90 -9.75 26.03
N ALA A 437 -22.16 -10.80 25.67
CA ALA A 437 -21.96 -11.99 26.50
C ALA A 437 -20.99 -11.76 27.68
N LEU A 438 -20.20 -10.68 27.65
CA LEU A 438 -19.15 -10.34 28.61
C LEU A 438 -19.51 -9.05 29.37
N GLU A 439 -18.74 -8.77 30.43
CA GLU A 439 -18.76 -7.51 31.16
C GLU A 439 -17.35 -6.90 31.14
N GLY A 440 -17.25 -5.56 31.06
CA GLY A 440 -15.97 -4.82 30.94
C GLY A 440 -15.44 -4.64 29.50
N VAL A 441 -16.08 -5.22 28.48
CA VAL A 441 -15.59 -5.23 27.09
C VAL A 441 -16.40 -4.26 26.19
N GLU A 442 -16.07 -2.97 26.25
CA GLU A 442 -16.77 -1.91 25.49
C GLU A 442 -15.95 -1.35 24.32
N CYS A 443 -16.55 -1.23 23.12
CA CYS A 443 -15.88 -0.72 21.93
C CYS A 443 -15.85 0.82 21.88
N ASN A 444 -14.64 1.41 21.90
CA ASN A 444 -14.42 2.81 21.55
C ASN A 444 -13.74 2.92 20.18
N ARG A 445 -14.39 3.55 19.19
CA ARG A 445 -13.86 3.65 17.82
C ARG A 445 -12.54 4.41 17.73
N ASP A 446 -12.35 5.48 18.49
CA ASP A 446 -11.15 6.32 18.37
C ASP A 446 -9.90 5.59 18.91
N LEU A 447 -10.10 4.80 19.97
CA LEU A 447 -9.05 4.01 20.60
C LEU A 447 -8.78 2.67 19.89
N HIS A 448 -9.76 2.07 19.23
CA HIS A 448 -9.67 0.68 18.75
C HIS A 448 -9.68 0.53 17.21
N THR A 449 -9.98 1.57 16.44
CA THR A 449 -9.93 1.50 14.96
C THR A 449 -8.50 1.41 14.45
N THR A 450 -8.22 0.44 13.57
CA THR A 450 -6.96 0.37 12.80
C THR A 450 -6.95 1.40 11.68
N PHE A 451 -5.86 2.16 11.52
CA PHE A 451 -5.71 3.14 10.43
C PHE A 451 -4.26 3.29 9.92
N LEU A 452 -4.12 3.78 8.69
CA LEU A 452 -2.88 4.28 8.09
C LEU A 452 -3.09 5.72 7.60
N ASP A 453 -2.12 6.60 7.85
CA ASP A 453 -2.06 7.94 7.26
C ASP A 453 -0.92 8.00 6.24
N VAL A 454 -1.26 8.01 4.95
CA VAL A 454 -0.33 7.81 3.81
C VAL A 454 -0.15 9.11 3.02
N GLU A 455 1.10 9.48 2.69
CA GLU A 455 1.38 10.66 1.87
C GLU A 455 1.05 10.36 0.39
N PRO A 456 0.11 11.07 -0.24
CA PRO A 456 -0.49 10.60 -1.49
C PRO A 456 0.41 10.73 -2.72
N ASN A 457 1.39 11.64 -2.72
CA ASN A 457 2.27 11.81 -3.87
C ASN A 457 3.30 10.68 -3.96
N THR A 458 3.85 10.26 -2.82
CA THR A 458 4.93 9.28 -2.70
C THR A 458 4.46 7.87 -2.35
N GLY A 459 3.27 7.71 -1.78
CA GLY A 459 2.74 6.45 -1.27
C GLY A 459 3.38 5.99 0.05
N VAL A 460 4.18 6.82 0.72
CA VAL A 460 4.84 6.49 2.00
C VAL A 460 3.84 6.60 3.16
N THR A 461 3.74 5.57 3.99
CA THR A 461 3.00 5.66 5.25
C THR A 461 3.77 6.50 6.26
N MET A 462 3.15 7.56 6.77
CA MET A 462 3.80 8.53 7.69
C MET A 462 3.33 8.36 9.15
N ARG A 463 2.18 7.70 9.36
CA ARG A 463 1.70 7.24 10.66
C ARG A 463 0.79 6.04 10.48
N ALA A 464 0.85 5.09 11.40
CA ALA A 464 -0.03 3.94 11.45
C ALA A 464 -0.41 3.59 12.89
N ALA A 465 -1.59 2.98 13.06
CA ALA A 465 -1.93 2.19 14.23
C ALA A 465 -2.64 0.92 13.78
N LYS A 466 -1.93 -0.21 13.80
CA LYS A 466 -2.45 -1.56 13.53
C LYS A 466 -2.88 -2.16 14.86
N ARG A 467 -4.17 -2.44 15.02
CA ARG A 467 -4.80 -2.86 16.28
C ARG A 467 -5.55 -4.17 16.09
N LEU A 468 -5.13 -5.22 16.79
CA LEU A 468 -5.69 -6.58 16.69
C LEU A 468 -5.89 -7.21 18.08
N GLN A 469 -7.01 -7.90 18.26
CA GLN A 469 -7.36 -8.65 19.47
C GLN A 469 -7.43 -10.15 19.17
N LEU A 470 -6.62 -10.95 19.87
CA LEU A 470 -6.71 -12.40 19.87
C LEU A 470 -7.75 -12.85 20.90
N SER A 471 -8.65 -13.75 20.49
CA SER A 471 -9.68 -14.36 21.32
C SER A 471 -9.70 -15.88 21.11
N SER A 472 -10.16 -16.64 22.10
CA SER A 472 -10.29 -18.10 22.02
C SER A 472 -11.68 -18.54 22.42
N GLN A 473 -12.25 -19.48 21.67
CA GLN A 473 -13.58 -20.04 21.93
C GLN A 473 -13.49 -21.34 22.72
N LEU A 474 -14.33 -21.49 23.74
CA LEU A 474 -14.58 -22.76 24.42
C LEU A 474 -15.47 -23.66 23.56
N SER A 475 -14.93 -24.80 23.11
CA SER A 475 -15.67 -25.81 22.34
C SER A 475 -16.69 -26.56 23.21
N ASP A 476 -17.78 -27.03 22.61
CA ASP A 476 -18.85 -27.72 23.32
C ASP A 476 -18.37 -29.01 24.01
N SER A 477 -17.43 -29.71 23.38
CA SER A 477 -16.65 -30.82 23.93
C SER A 477 -15.93 -30.43 25.22
N ALA A 478 -15.14 -29.36 25.20
CA ALA A 478 -14.39 -28.90 26.36
C ALA A 478 -15.31 -28.36 27.48
N ARG A 479 -16.38 -27.63 27.14
CA ARG A 479 -17.38 -27.15 28.11
C ARG A 479 -18.06 -28.30 28.82
N ALA A 480 -18.61 -29.26 28.08
CA ALA A 480 -19.36 -30.39 28.63
C ALA A 480 -18.52 -31.30 29.55
N VAL A 481 -17.21 -31.37 29.31
CA VAL A 481 -16.28 -32.23 30.07
C VAL A 481 -15.64 -31.50 31.27
N LEU A 482 -15.40 -30.18 31.19
CA LEU A 482 -14.60 -29.45 32.18
C LEU A 482 -15.40 -28.46 33.04
N GLU A 483 -16.32 -27.71 32.42
CA GLU A 483 -17.06 -26.62 33.06
C GLU A 483 -18.53 -26.63 32.59
N PRO A 484 -19.29 -27.72 32.84
CA PRO A 484 -20.61 -27.95 32.23
C PRO A 484 -21.69 -26.95 32.66
N ALA A 485 -21.42 -26.12 33.68
CA ALA A 485 -22.27 -25.00 34.08
C ALA A 485 -22.18 -23.80 33.12
N ILE A 486 -21.11 -23.68 32.32
CA ILE A 486 -20.99 -22.68 31.25
C ILE A 486 -21.86 -23.15 30.08
N ALA A 487 -23.15 -22.80 30.10
CA ALA A 487 -24.17 -23.39 29.22
C ALA A 487 -24.09 -22.94 27.75
N ALA A 488 -23.66 -21.70 27.47
CA ALA A 488 -23.53 -21.17 26.10
C ALA A 488 -22.09 -21.29 25.56
N PRO A 489 -21.89 -21.40 24.23
CA PRO A 489 -20.58 -21.25 23.61
C PRO A 489 -20.00 -19.86 23.93
N LEU A 490 -18.77 -19.83 24.44
CA LEU A 490 -18.16 -18.62 25.00
C LEU A 490 -16.86 -18.29 24.28
N LEU A 491 -16.76 -17.07 23.76
CA LEU A 491 -15.54 -16.50 23.20
C LEU A 491 -14.94 -15.55 24.24
N LEU A 492 -13.74 -15.86 24.75
CA LEU A 492 -13.03 -14.97 25.67
C LEU A 492 -11.88 -14.29 24.93
N PRO A 493 -11.73 -12.96 25.07
CA PRO A 493 -10.54 -12.28 24.58
C PRO A 493 -9.35 -12.66 25.47
N VAL A 494 -8.17 -12.81 24.86
CA VAL A 494 -6.94 -13.22 25.54
C VAL A 494 -6.02 -12.01 25.72
N PHE A 495 -5.78 -11.29 24.62
CA PHE A 495 -5.04 -10.03 24.61
C PHE A 495 -5.42 -9.20 23.38
N TRP A 496 -5.11 -7.92 23.40
CA TRP A 496 -5.03 -7.11 22.19
C TRP A 496 -3.75 -6.28 22.15
N ALA A 497 -3.30 -5.96 20.95
CA ALA A 497 -2.05 -5.24 20.73
C ALA A 497 -2.20 -4.12 19.69
N GLU A 498 -1.36 -3.10 19.84
CA GLU A 498 -1.18 -1.97 18.93
C GLU A 498 0.27 -1.95 18.44
N GLU A 499 0.46 -2.10 17.13
CA GLU A 499 1.69 -1.65 16.44
C GLU A 499 1.43 -0.23 15.94
N ALA A 500 2.06 0.77 16.58
CA ALA A 500 1.93 2.18 16.26
C ALA A 500 3.27 2.79 15.84
N SER A 501 3.29 3.45 14.69
CA SER A 501 4.45 4.16 14.15
C SER A 501 4.05 5.57 13.71
N GLN A 502 4.97 6.53 13.81
CA GLN A 502 4.79 7.92 13.38
C GLN A 502 6.15 8.50 13.01
N VAL A 503 6.22 9.32 11.95
CA VAL A 503 7.45 10.06 11.62
C VAL A 503 7.61 11.28 12.54
N SER A 504 8.81 11.48 13.07
CA SER A 504 9.12 12.64 13.91
C SER A 504 9.08 13.95 13.12
N GLU A 505 8.90 15.10 13.79
CA GLU A 505 8.95 16.41 13.13
C GLU A 505 10.27 16.63 12.35
N ALA A 506 11.39 16.05 12.79
CA ALA A 506 12.66 16.11 12.07
C ALA A 506 12.62 15.34 10.75
N GLN A 507 12.11 14.10 10.77
CA GLN A 507 11.92 13.27 9.58
C GLN A 507 10.91 13.90 8.62
N ALA A 508 9.80 14.43 9.15
CA ALA A 508 8.81 15.18 8.38
C ALA A 508 9.41 16.45 7.78
N ALA A 509 10.23 17.21 8.51
CA ALA A 509 10.90 18.41 7.99
C ALA A 509 11.90 18.08 6.86
N ALA A 510 12.64 16.98 6.98
CA ALA A 510 13.48 16.47 5.90
C ALA A 510 12.66 16.09 4.66
N PHE A 511 11.53 15.38 4.83
CA PHE A 511 10.61 15.01 3.75
C PHE A 511 9.97 16.25 3.07
N ARG A 512 9.51 17.24 3.85
CA ARG A 512 9.02 18.53 3.31
C ARG A 512 10.15 19.27 2.57
N GLY A 513 11.39 19.10 3.02
CA GLY A 513 12.61 19.62 2.41
C GLY A 513 12.95 19.00 1.05
N SER A 514 12.86 17.67 0.91
CA SER A 514 13.21 16.95 -0.32
C SER A 514 12.05 16.89 -1.32
N VAL A 515 10.85 16.49 -0.88
CA VAL A 515 9.70 16.24 -1.77
C VAL A 515 8.90 17.52 -2.02
N TYR A 516 8.41 18.17 -0.96
CA TYR A 516 7.48 19.30 -1.12
C TYR A 516 8.15 20.56 -1.70
N ARG A 517 9.47 20.76 -1.52
CA ARG A 517 10.20 21.84 -2.24
C ARG A 517 10.24 21.60 -3.74
N VAL A 518 10.50 20.37 -4.18
CA VAL A 518 10.55 20.01 -5.61
C VAL A 518 9.15 20.08 -6.23
N GLN A 519 8.10 19.65 -5.53
CA GLN A 519 6.71 19.85 -5.94
C GLN A 519 6.35 21.33 -6.09
N ARG A 520 6.71 22.19 -5.12
CA ARG A 520 6.44 23.64 -5.19
C ARG A 520 7.18 24.30 -6.36
N LEU A 521 8.44 23.92 -6.60
CA LEU A 521 9.20 24.39 -7.77
C LEU A 521 8.56 23.94 -9.08
N ALA A 522 8.16 22.66 -9.18
CA ALA A 522 7.46 22.13 -10.36
C ALA A 522 6.12 22.84 -10.60
N ALA A 523 5.33 23.10 -9.55
CA ALA A 523 4.08 23.85 -9.63
C ALA A 523 4.29 25.31 -10.07
N ALA A 524 5.31 25.98 -9.53
CA ALA A 524 5.68 27.35 -9.92
C ALA A 524 6.14 27.41 -11.39
N LEU A 525 6.96 26.46 -11.84
CA LEU A 525 7.35 26.33 -13.25
C LEU A 525 6.14 26.05 -14.15
N ARG A 526 5.22 25.17 -13.73
CA ARG A 526 3.97 24.88 -14.47
C ARG A 526 3.07 26.11 -14.60
N ALA A 527 3.07 26.99 -13.60
CA ALA A 527 2.31 28.24 -13.62
C ALA A 527 3.00 29.35 -14.44
N ALA A 528 4.34 29.45 -14.39
CA ALA A 528 5.10 30.54 -14.99
C ALA A 528 5.51 30.30 -16.45
N VAL A 529 5.83 29.06 -16.85
CA VAL A 529 6.35 28.77 -18.20
C VAL A 529 5.30 29.01 -19.31
N PRO A 530 4.04 28.54 -19.21
CA PRO A 530 3.04 28.78 -20.25
C PRO A 530 2.77 30.28 -20.54
N PRO A 531 2.52 31.18 -19.56
CA PRO A 531 2.29 32.60 -19.85
C PRO A 531 3.57 33.31 -20.33
N ALA A 532 4.75 32.97 -19.80
CA ALA A 532 6.01 33.54 -20.29
C ALA A 532 6.29 33.15 -21.76
N ALA A 533 6.01 31.89 -22.12
CA ALA A 533 6.13 31.40 -23.48
C ALA A 533 5.06 32.00 -24.42
N ALA A 534 3.82 32.20 -23.95
CA ALA A 534 2.78 32.90 -24.69
C ALA A 534 3.15 34.38 -24.94
N ALA A 535 3.73 35.07 -23.95
CA ALA A 535 4.23 36.44 -24.11
C ALA A 535 5.41 36.51 -25.11
N ALA A 536 6.34 35.56 -25.06
CA ALA A 536 7.43 35.45 -26.04
C ALA A 536 6.89 35.21 -27.46
N ALA A 537 5.86 34.36 -27.62
CA ALA A 537 5.21 34.15 -28.90
C ALA A 537 4.52 35.42 -29.43
N ALA A 538 3.79 36.15 -28.57
CA ALA A 538 3.14 37.40 -28.94
C ALA A 538 4.14 38.50 -29.36
N LEU A 539 5.24 38.66 -28.61
CA LEU A 539 6.31 39.61 -28.95
C LEU A 539 7.00 39.24 -30.26
N ALA A 540 7.26 37.95 -30.50
CA ALA A 540 7.82 37.47 -31.76
C ALA A 540 6.86 37.72 -32.94
N LEU A 541 5.57 37.40 -32.81
CA LEU A 541 4.57 37.71 -33.84
C LEU A 541 4.45 39.20 -34.13
N ALA A 542 4.52 40.06 -33.11
CA ALA A 542 4.51 41.52 -33.29
C ALA A 542 5.76 42.02 -34.05
N ALA A 543 6.96 41.53 -33.69
CA ALA A 543 8.21 41.86 -34.39
C ALA A 543 8.21 41.36 -35.84
N GLY A 544 7.71 40.14 -36.08
CA GLY A 544 7.55 39.58 -37.43
C GLY A 544 6.56 40.37 -38.28
N GLY A 545 5.41 40.76 -37.69
CA GLY A 545 4.41 41.62 -38.33
C GLY A 545 4.97 42.99 -38.71
N ALA A 546 5.74 43.61 -37.81
CA ALA A 546 6.43 44.87 -38.08
C ALA A 546 7.47 44.73 -39.21
N ALA A 547 8.28 43.66 -39.22
CA ALA A 547 9.24 43.39 -40.29
C ALA A 547 8.56 43.18 -41.65
N VAL A 548 7.41 42.47 -41.69
CA VAL A 548 6.59 42.32 -42.91
C VAL A 548 5.99 43.65 -43.35
N ALA A 549 5.51 44.49 -42.43
CA ALA A 549 4.96 45.80 -42.76
C ALA A 549 6.02 46.74 -43.36
N VAL A 550 7.23 46.79 -42.78
CA VAL A 550 8.35 47.56 -43.32
C VAL A 550 8.81 47.00 -44.67
N ALA A 551 8.92 45.68 -44.83
CA ALA A 551 9.28 45.07 -46.11
C ALA A 551 8.24 45.34 -47.22
N ARG A 552 6.95 45.40 -46.88
CA ARG A 552 5.88 45.83 -47.80
C ARG A 552 6.01 47.31 -48.17
N ARG A 553 6.43 48.17 -47.24
CA ARG A 553 6.64 49.60 -47.49
C ARG A 553 7.88 49.86 -48.37
N GLU A 554 9.04 49.28 -48.03
CA GLU A 554 10.25 49.37 -48.87
C GLU A 554 10.00 48.82 -50.29
N ARG A 555 9.18 47.76 -50.43
CA ARG A 555 8.83 47.20 -51.73
C ARG A 555 7.94 48.15 -52.56
N ARG A 556 6.89 48.74 -51.95
CA ARG A 556 6.04 49.73 -52.65
C ARG A 556 6.83 50.96 -53.10
N GLN A 557 7.81 51.40 -52.31
CA GLN A 557 8.69 52.50 -52.72
C GLN A 557 9.58 52.10 -53.91
N GLN A 558 10.14 50.88 -53.93
CA GLN A 558 10.87 50.35 -55.10
C GLN A 558 9.99 50.22 -56.35
N GLU A 559 8.71 49.88 -56.18
CA GLU A 559 7.74 49.80 -57.28
C GLU A 559 7.43 51.21 -57.84
N GLN A 560 7.23 52.21 -56.99
CA GLN A 560 7.03 53.61 -57.40
C GLN A 560 8.30 54.27 -57.98
N GLU A 561 9.49 53.97 -57.45
CA GLU A 561 10.78 54.45 -57.99
C GLU A 561 11.04 53.86 -59.39
N ALA A 562 10.72 52.57 -59.60
CA ALA A 562 10.87 51.90 -60.90
C ALA A 562 9.84 52.37 -61.95
N GLU A 563 8.63 52.77 -61.53
CA GLU A 563 7.66 53.44 -62.42
C GLU A 563 8.16 54.83 -62.81
N GLY A 564 8.73 55.60 -61.87
CA GLY A 564 9.25 56.96 -62.12
C GLY A 564 10.47 57.05 -63.03
N GLU A 565 11.36 56.05 -63.04
CA GLU A 565 12.48 56.00 -64.01
C GLU A 565 12.04 55.57 -65.43
N GLY A 566 10.79 55.10 -65.60
CA GLY A 566 10.28 54.57 -66.87
C GLY A 566 9.92 55.63 -67.92
N GLU A 567 9.50 56.83 -67.53
CA GLU A 567 9.05 57.89 -68.44
C GLU A 567 10.20 58.72 -69.04
N GLY A 568 11.45 58.42 -68.67
CA GLY A 568 12.62 59.26 -68.96
C GLY A 568 13.11 59.32 -70.42
N GLY A 569 12.54 58.58 -71.37
CA GLY A 569 12.93 58.77 -72.78
C GLY A 569 12.49 57.75 -73.84
N ARG A 570 11.41 58.08 -74.57
CA ARG A 570 11.37 58.12 -76.05
C ARG A 570 10.17 58.94 -76.52
N ALA A 571 10.15 59.33 -77.81
CA ALA A 571 9.28 60.41 -78.30
C ALA A 571 8.67 60.14 -79.70
N VAL A 572 7.67 60.96 -80.06
CA VAL A 572 7.11 61.23 -81.41
C VAL A 572 6.14 60.20 -82.02
N GLY A 573 5.08 60.71 -82.68
CA GLY A 573 4.10 60.00 -83.53
C GLY A 573 2.78 59.68 -82.82
N ASP A 574 1.78 60.55 -82.73
CA ASP A 574 0.88 61.18 -83.74
C ASP A 574 -0.38 60.34 -84.09
N GLU A 575 -1.54 61.03 -84.17
CA GLU A 575 -2.82 60.79 -84.91
C GLU A 575 -3.40 59.33 -85.05
N GLU A 576 -4.71 59.01 -85.00
CA GLU A 576 -6.01 59.72 -84.86
C GLU A 576 -7.15 58.65 -84.66
N ARG A 577 -8.50 58.86 -84.59
CA ARG A 577 -9.46 59.99 -84.55
C ARG A 577 -10.80 59.54 -83.91
N GLY A 578 -11.29 60.24 -82.87
CA GLY A 578 -12.72 60.30 -82.47
C GLY A 578 -13.39 59.02 -81.92
N VAL A 579 -14.68 59.01 -81.52
CA VAL A 579 -15.71 60.08 -81.45
C VAL A 579 -16.60 59.86 -80.19
N GLU A 580 -16.78 60.93 -79.40
CA GLU A 580 -18.03 61.46 -78.77
C GLU A 580 -19.23 60.51 -78.45
N GLY A 581 -19.87 60.55 -77.27
CA GLY A 581 -19.60 61.30 -76.04
C GLY A 581 -20.78 61.38 -75.02
N SER A 582 -20.58 62.18 -73.96
CA SER A 582 -21.60 62.85 -73.11
C SER A 582 -22.46 62.11 -72.04
N ARG A 583 -22.25 62.51 -70.76
CA ARG A 583 -23.25 62.81 -69.69
C ARG A 583 -24.03 61.64 -69.03
N GLU A 584 -24.50 61.68 -67.77
CA GLU A 584 -24.29 62.55 -66.58
C GLU A 584 -24.75 61.81 -65.29
N GLY A 585 -24.35 62.27 -64.07
CA GLY A 585 -24.81 61.73 -62.76
C GLY A 585 -23.88 60.66 -62.13
N VAL A 586 -23.42 60.66 -60.87
CA VAL A 586 -23.77 61.35 -59.59
C VAL A 586 -25.12 60.90 -59.00
N VAL A 587 -25.25 60.33 -57.79
CA VAL A 587 -24.30 59.80 -56.76
C VAL A 587 -25.05 58.71 -55.93
N GLY A 588 -24.36 57.72 -55.34
CA GLY A 588 -24.99 56.74 -54.43
C GLY A 588 -23.98 55.87 -53.68
N ALA A 589 -24.17 55.66 -52.36
CA ALA A 589 -23.12 55.18 -51.47
C ALA A 589 -23.24 53.70 -51.02
N ALA A 590 -22.06 53.13 -50.69
CA ALA A 590 -21.78 52.14 -49.64
C ALA A 590 -22.21 50.64 -49.74
N ALA A 591 -21.16 49.79 -49.67
CA ALA A 591 -21.01 48.58 -48.84
C ALA A 591 -21.93 47.32 -49.01
N SER A 592 -21.37 46.26 -49.62
CA SER A 592 -21.58 44.81 -49.40
C SER A 592 -20.59 44.08 -50.35
N ALA A 593 -19.67 43.17 -50.00
CA ALA A 593 -19.69 41.86 -49.29
C ALA A 593 -19.98 40.64 -50.22
N ALA A 594 -19.62 39.43 -49.77
CA ALA A 594 -19.60 38.13 -50.50
C ALA A 594 -18.48 38.03 -51.60
N GLU A 595 -18.08 36.88 -52.17
CA GLU A 595 -18.73 35.57 -52.45
C GLU A 595 -17.68 34.39 -52.38
N VAL A 596 -17.94 33.19 -51.78
CA VAL A 596 -18.60 31.93 -52.30
C VAL A 596 -17.64 30.98 -53.07
N PRO A 597 -17.75 29.61 -53.08
CA PRO A 597 -18.31 28.63 -52.11
C PRO A 597 -17.57 27.24 -52.02
N GLY A 598 -18.18 26.24 -51.34
CA GLY A 598 -18.18 24.82 -51.75
C GLY A 598 -17.58 23.78 -50.77
N GLY A 599 -18.17 22.60 -50.52
CA GLY A 599 -19.50 22.08 -50.89
C GLY A 599 -19.70 20.56 -50.58
N GLY A 600 -20.90 20.16 -50.11
CA GLY A 600 -21.31 18.76 -49.81
C GLY A 600 -21.68 18.54 -48.32
N SER A 601 -22.91 18.17 -47.90
CA SER A 601 -23.73 16.94 -48.16
C SER A 601 -23.48 15.85 -47.08
N SER A 602 -24.48 15.32 -46.33
CA SER A 602 -25.95 15.53 -46.31
C SER A 602 -26.66 15.09 -45.00
N ASN A 603 -27.92 15.56 -44.84
CA ASN A 603 -29.09 14.98 -44.16
C ASN A 603 -29.12 14.63 -42.64
N GLY A 604 -30.13 15.20 -41.96
CA GLY A 604 -30.67 14.77 -40.66
C GLY A 604 -31.62 15.81 -40.01
N PRO A 605 -32.96 15.61 -39.95
CA PRO A 605 -33.89 16.66 -39.51
C PRO A 605 -34.43 16.53 -38.06
N ALA A 606 -34.43 17.68 -37.37
CA ALA A 606 -35.39 18.21 -36.39
C ALA A 606 -36.03 17.32 -35.28
N GLY A 607 -35.92 17.79 -34.03
CA GLY A 607 -36.76 17.38 -32.90
C GLY A 607 -36.53 18.27 -31.66
N LEU A 608 -37.55 19.02 -31.22
CA LEU A 608 -37.50 19.94 -30.06
C LEU A 608 -38.07 19.29 -28.79
N SER A 609 -37.49 19.57 -27.62
CA SER A 609 -38.16 20.21 -26.45
C SER A 609 -37.66 19.74 -25.06
N GLN A 610 -37.14 20.72 -24.29
CA GLN A 610 -37.11 20.96 -22.83
C GLN A 610 -36.98 19.83 -21.75
N PRO A 611 -36.52 20.19 -20.52
CA PRO A 611 -36.23 19.25 -19.43
C PRO A 611 -37.34 19.15 -18.37
N LEU A 612 -37.23 18.16 -17.46
CA LEU A 612 -38.04 18.06 -16.24
C LEU A 612 -37.21 17.61 -15.02
N LEU A 613 -37.63 18.08 -13.84
CA LEU A 613 -37.20 17.64 -12.51
C LEU A 613 -38.23 16.66 -11.92
N SER A 614 -37.80 15.74 -11.05
CA SER A 614 -38.59 15.31 -9.88
C SER A 614 -37.74 14.54 -8.87
N GLU A 615 -37.97 14.79 -7.59
CA GLU A 615 -37.41 14.02 -6.47
C GLU A 615 -38.27 12.79 -6.11
N ALA A 616 -37.88 12.11 -5.03
CA ALA A 616 -38.69 11.26 -4.15
C ALA A 616 -39.10 9.85 -4.64
N ARG A 617 -38.39 8.85 -4.10
CA ARG A 617 -38.93 8.09 -2.95
C ARG A 617 -37.84 7.62 -2.01
#